data_AF-A0A957G375-F1
#
_entry.id   AF-A0A957G375-F1
#
_cell.length_a   1.000
_cell.length_b   1.000
_cell.length_c   1.000
_cell.angle_alpha   90.00
_cell.angle_beta   90.00
_cell.angle_gamma   90.00
#
_symmetry.space_group_name_H-M   'P 1'
#
loop_
_entity.id
_entity.type
_entity.pdbx_description
1 polymer ?
#
loop_
_entity_poly.entity_id
_entity_poly.type
_entity_poly.pdbx_seq_one_letter_code
_entity_poly.pdbx_strand_id
1 'polypeptide(L)'
;MSRRNHYGRPEKPEPAAAHTVVKPHSIYLLTNFMRSQRHYLVLTAITLLVLVIAFLARNYVRETIAPWVLYIFWSSYVFLASIPQILIWAGFMGILLVIAVYSLRSQRPDKRHGVVVEEIQYRGRVEEIALLLRHFQDSHYFRHRMLRLLGGITLQTLGHGERLPVAEAQQMVTTGRLKHLSPEVRQYLDQGWEQYGNQIHFLQQEELPAWLQYLKKLIQRDKKVDWYDPTFEQLVAFLEEELEVRRDN
;
A
#
# COMPACT_ATOMS: atom_id res chain seq x y z
N MET A 1 59.68 -37.12 45.08
CA MET A 1 59.38 -36.34 43.85
C MET A 1 57.89 -36.47 43.54
N SER A 2 57.19 -35.33 43.49
CA SER A 2 55.96 -35.04 42.71
C SER A 2 54.97 -34.23 43.56
N ARG A 3 54.96 -32.92 43.32
CA ARG A 3 54.16 -31.89 44.01
C ARG A 3 52.75 -31.88 43.43
N ARG A 4 51.73 -31.95 44.30
CA ARG A 4 50.32 -31.65 43.98
C ARG A 4 50.16 -30.15 43.79
N ASN A 5 49.78 -29.72 42.60
CA ASN A 5 49.35 -28.34 42.34
C ASN A 5 47.87 -28.19 42.74
N HIS A 6 47.66 -27.35 43.75
CA HIS A 6 46.35 -26.89 44.21
C HIS A 6 45.88 -25.79 43.23
N TYR A 7 44.85 -26.08 42.42
CA TYR A 7 44.22 -25.05 41.61
C TYR A 7 43.29 -24.20 42.49
N GLY A 8 43.67 -22.93 42.65
CA GLY A 8 42.89 -21.90 43.31
C GLY A 8 41.60 -21.62 42.54
N ARG A 9 40.50 -21.57 43.29
CA ARG A 9 39.16 -21.19 42.84
C ARG A 9 39.19 -19.69 42.52
N PRO A 10 38.87 -19.23 41.30
CA PRO A 10 38.79 -17.79 41.03
C PRO A 10 37.62 -17.20 41.82
N GLU A 11 37.93 -16.24 42.69
CA GLU A 11 36.95 -15.41 43.37
C GLU A 11 36.12 -14.67 42.32
N LYS A 12 34.79 -14.81 42.46
CA LYS A 12 33.81 -14.18 41.60
C LYS A 12 33.86 -12.66 41.89
N PRO A 13 34.17 -11.80 40.90
CA PRO A 13 34.21 -10.36 41.14
C PRO A 13 32.84 -9.88 41.59
N GLU A 14 32.82 -9.30 42.78
CA GLU A 14 31.68 -8.64 43.39
C GLU A 14 31.21 -7.51 42.46
N PRO A 15 29.92 -7.48 42.05
CA PRO A 15 29.42 -6.45 41.17
C PRO A 15 29.44 -5.12 41.91
N ALA A 16 30.39 -4.26 41.53
CA ALA A 16 30.46 -2.87 41.96
C ALA A 16 29.09 -2.21 41.81
N ALA A 17 28.58 -1.67 42.91
CA ALA A 17 27.30 -0.98 43.01
C ALA A 17 27.15 0.02 41.86
N ALA A 18 26.34 -0.35 40.87
CA ALA A 18 25.94 0.53 39.79
C ALA A 18 25.10 1.66 40.42
N HIS A 19 25.73 2.81 40.63
CA HIS A 19 25.03 4.05 40.93
C HIS A 19 24.06 4.32 39.78
N THR A 20 22.80 3.96 39.99
CA THR A 20 21.68 4.32 39.13
C THR A 20 21.55 5.84 39.19
N VAL A 21 22.20 6.52 38.24
CA VAL A 21 21.93 7.93 37.95
C VAL A 21 20.51 7.99 37.43
N VAL A 22 19.57 8.21 38.34
CA VAL A 22 18.15 8.46 38.05
C VAL A 22 18.10 9.76 37.25
N LYS A 23 18.17 9.66 35.92
CA LYS A 23 17.88 10.78 35.03
C LYS A 23 16.44 11.20 35.30
N PRO A 24 16.18 12.45 35.73
CA PRO A 24 14.84 12.92 36.07
C PRO A 24 13.94 12.88 34.83
N HIS A 25 13.09 11.85 34.75
CA HIS A 25 12.07 11.69 33.70
C HIS A 25 10.99 12.80 33.71
N SER A 26 10.97 13.63 34.76
CA SER A 26 9.97 14.70 34.93
C SER A 26 10.14 15.89 33.98
N ILE A 27 11.30 16.07 33.34
CA ILE A 27 11.55 17.24 32.47
C ILE A 27 10.92 17.06 31.08
N TYR A 28 10.74 15.83 30.60
CA TYR A 28 10.22 15.57 29.25
C TYR A 28 8.69 15.68 29.13
N LEU A 29 7.95 15.63 30.25
CA LEU A 29 6.48 15.73 30.22
C LEU A 29 6.00 17.19 30.12
N LEU A 30 6.76 18.15 30.67
CA LEU A 30 6.38 19.57 30.65
C LEU A 30 6.54 20.21 29.26
N THR A 31 7.51 19.78 28.46
CA THR A 31 7.77 20.37 27.13
C THR A 31 6.75 19.91 26.09
N ASN A 32 6.25 18.68 26.16
CA ASN A 32 5.20 18.19 25.27
C ASN A 32 3.84 18.85 25.55
N PHE A 33 3.52 19.17 26.80
CA PHE A 33 2.26 19.86 27.14
C PHE A 33 2.20 21.28 26.54
N MET A 34 3.32 22.02 26.55
CA MET A 34 3.37 23.37 25.97
C MET A 34 3.25 23.39 24.45
N ARG A 35 3.70 22.33 23.74
CA ARG A 35 3.56 22.24 22.28
C ARG A 35 2.10 22.00 21.86
N SER A 36 1.36 21.22 22.65
CA SER A 36 -0.06 20.92 22.42
C SER A 36 -0.96 22.15 22.65
N GLN A 37 -0.70 22.94 23.70
CA GLN A 37 -1.46 24.16 24.02
C GLN A 37 -1.46 25.21 22.89
N ARG A 38 -0.35 25.33 22.16
CA ARG A 38 -0.25 26.27 21.02
C ARG A 38 -1.19 25.90 19.86
N HIS A 39 -1.44 24.61 19.66
CA HIS A 39 -2.31 24.15 18.57
C HIS A 39 -3.76 24.49 18.87
N TYR A 40 -4.21 24.30 20.11
CA TYR A 40 -5.56 24.69 20.54
C TYR A 40 -5.79 26.20 20.47
N LEU A 41 -4.79 27.02 20.83
CA LEU A 41 -4.87 28.48 20.71
C LEU A 41 -4.98 28.93 19.25
N VAL A 42 -4.19 28.34 18.34
CA VAL A 42 -4.29 28.66 16.90
C VAL A 42 -5.65 28.23 16.36
N LEU A 43 -6.13 27.04 16.73
CA LEU A 43 -7.41 26.53 16.27
C LEU A 43 -8.59 27.38 16.77
N THR A 44 -8.55 27.82 18.03
CA THR A 44 -9.56 28.74 18.57
C THR A 44 -9.49 30.12 17.91
N ALA A 45 -8.29 30.66 17.68
CA ALA A 45 -8.13 31.93 16.97
C ALA A 45 -8.66 31.86 15.53
N ILE A 46 -8.37 30.78 14.79
CA ILE A 46 -8.89 30.55 13.44
C ILE A 46 -10.41 30.43 13.47
N THR A 47 -10.95 29.65 14.41
CA THR A 47 -12.41 29.45 14.54
C THR A 47 -13.11 30.78 14.82
N LEU A 48 -12.56 31.60 15.72
CA LEU A 48 -13.11 32.91 16.06
C LEU A 48 -13.02 33.88 14.88
N LEU A 49 -11.91 33.86 14.13
CA LEU A 49 -11.76 34.63 12.90
C LEU A 49 -12.80 34.24 11.85
N VAL A 50 -13.00 32.94 11.61
CA VAL A 50 -14.02 32.43 10.69
C VAL A 50 -15.42 32.87 11.13
N LEU A 51 -15.70 32.84 12.43
CA LEU A 51 -17.00 33.26 12.97
C LEU A 51 -17.26 34.75 12.72
N VAL A 52 -16.26 35.61 12.93
CA VAL A 52 -16.34 37.05 12.67
C VAL A 52 -16.55 37.33 11.19
N ILE A 53 -15.80 36.65 10.31
CA ILE A 53 -15.96 36.76 8.85
C ILE A 53 -17.36 36.32 8.43
N ALA A 54 -17.85 35.19 8.93
CA ALA A 54 -19.18 34.68 8.64
C ALA A 54 -20.28 35.65 9.11
N PHE A 55 -20.08 36.29 10.27
CA PHE A 55 -21.01 37.29 10.79
C PHE A 55 -21.05 38.55 9.93
N LEU A 56 -19.89 39.08 9.51
CA LEU A 56 -19.81 40.23 8.59
C LEU A 56 -20.42 39.88 7.21
N ALA A 57 -20.15 38.68 6.71
CA ALA A 57 -20.67 38.21 5.44
C ALA A 57 -22.16 37.85 5.50
N ARG A 58 -22.77 37.75 6.69
CA ARG A 58 -24.14 37.24 6.88
C ARG A 58 -25.16 37.99 6.02
N ASN A 59 -25.12 39.32 6.02
CA ASN A 59 -26.07 40.12 5.24
C ASN A 59 -25.84 39.94 3.75
N TYR A 60 -24.57 39.95 3.31
CA TYR A 60 -24.22 39.74 1.91
C TYR A 60 -24.64 38.35 1.40
N VAL A 61 -24.37 37.30 2.18
CA VAL A 61 -24.77 35.92 1.88
C VAL A 61 -26.29 35.82 1.83
N ARG A 62 -27.00 36.45 2.78
CA ARG A 62 -28.47 36.42 2.83
C ARG A 62 -29.12 37.15 1.66
N GLU A 63 -28.58 38.30 1.25
CA GLU A 63 -29.17 39.13 0.21
C GLU A 63 -28.74 38.70 -1.20
N THR A 64 -27.50 38.23 -1.35
CA THR A 64 -26.95 37.84 -2.65
C THR A 64 -27.07 36.34 -2.88
N ILE A 65 -26.53 35.51 -1.98
CA ILE A 65 -26.36 34.07 -2.24
C ILE A 65 -27.64 33.27 -1.96
N ALA A 66 -28.34 33.57 -0.87
CA ALA A 66 -29.53 32.80 -0.46
C ALA A 66 -30.64 32.78 -1.53
N PRO A 67 -30.96 33.89 -2.22
CA PRO A 67 -31.93 33.86 -3.31
C PRO A 67 -31.49 32.96 -4.47
N TRP A 68 -30.22 33.00 -4.86
CA TRP A 68 -29.69 32.12 -5.92
C TRP A 68 -29.79 30.65 -5.53
N VAL A 69 -29.40 30.29 -4.31
CA VAL A 69 -29.49 28.91 -3.81
C VAL A 69 -30.95 28.45 -3.74
N LEU A 70 -31.83 29.30 -3.22
CA LEU A 70 -33.26 29.01 -3.17
C LEU A 70 -33.85 28.84 -4.57
N TYR A 71 -33.45 29.68 -5.52
CA TYR A 71 -33.90 29.59 -6.90
C TYR A 71 -33.42 28.31 -7.58
N ILE A 72 -32.15 27.93 -7.40
CA ILE A 72 -31.60 26.67 -7.92
C ILE A 72 -32.34 25.48 -7.30
N PHE A 73 -32.53 25.48 -5.98
CA PHE A 73 -33.22 24.40 -5.30
C PHE A 73 -34.67 24.28 -5.76
N TRP A 74 -35.39 25.40 -5.82
CA TRP A 74 -36.77 25.44 -6.29
C TRP A 74 -36.88 25.03 -7.75
N SER A 75 -36.03 25.54 -8.63
CA SER A 75 -35.98 25.16 -10.04
C SER A 75 -35.68 23.67 -10.22
N SER A 76 -34.73 23.12 -9.45
CA SER A 76 -34.41 21.69 -9.47
C SER A 76 -35.59 20.85 -8.99
N TYR A 77 -36.28 21.29 -7.94
CA TYR A 77 -37.48 20.62 -7.44
C TYR A 77 -38.61 20.64 -8.49
N VAL A 78 -38.88 21.79 -9.10
CA VAL A 78 -39.88 21.92 -10.17
C VAL A 78 -39.51 21.05 -11.37
N PHE A 79 -38.25 21.03 -11.77
CA PHE A 79 -37.76 20.19 -12.86
C PHE A 79 -37.98 18.70 -12.53
N LEU A 80 -37.57 18.25 -11.35
CA LEU A 80 -37.77 16.87 -10.90
C LEU A 80 -39.25 16.49 -10.75
N ALA A 81 -40.08 17.39 -10.25
CA ALA A 81 -41.53 17.18 -10.12
C ALA A 81 -42.24 17.17 -11.48
N SER A 82 -41.67 17.84 -12.49
CA SER A 82 -42.18 17.83 -13.87
C SER A 82 -41.85 16.54 -14.60
N ILE A 83 -40.89 15.74 -14.12
CA ILE A 83 -40.56 14.44 -14.71
C ILE A 83 -41.68 13.47 -14.31
N PRO A 84 -42.44 12.91 -15.26
CA PRO A 84 -43.40 11.87 -14.96
C PRO A 84 -42.73 10.72 -14.24
N GLN A 85 -43.29 10.28 -13.12
CA GLN A 85 -42.73 9.20 -12.30
C GLN A 85 -42.41 7.94 -13.13
N ILE A 86 -43.19 7.70 -14.19
CA ILE A 86 -42.98 6.61 -15.14
C ILE A 86 -41.62 6.67 -15.85
N LEU A 87 -41.09 7.86 -16.18
CA LEU A 87 -39.79 8.00 -16.82
C LEU A 87 -38.64 7.65 -15.88
N ILE A 88 -38.75 8.00 -14.60
CA ILE A 88 -37.77 7.63 -13.57
C ILE A 88 -37.70 6.10 -13.43
N TRP A 89 -38.87 5.46 -13.33
CA TRP A 89 -38.95 3.99 -13.27
C TRP A 89 -38.47 3.33 -14.55
N ALA A 90 -38.79 3.88 -15.72
CA ALA A 90 -38.30 3.38 -17.01
C ALA A 90 -36.77 3.48 -17.11
N GLY A 91 -36.18 4.60 -16.68
CA GLY A 91 -34.73 4.77 -16.61
C GLY A 91 -34.08 3.77 -15.64
N PHE A 92 -34.65 3.60 -14.45
CA PHE A 92 -34.17 2.62 -13.47
C PHE A 92 -34.26 1.18 -13.99
N MET A 93 -35.37 0.81 -14.62
CA MET A 93 -35.52 -0.50 -15.27
C MET A 93 -34.55 -0.67 -16.43
N GLY A 94 -34.28 0.37 -17.21
CA GLY A 94 -33.25 0.36 -18.25
C GLY A 94 -31.86 0.07 -17.68
N ILE A 95 -31.48 0.74 -16.58
CA ILE A 95 -30.20 0.48 -15.89
C ILE A 95 -30.15 -0.96 -15.38
N LEU A 96 -31.20 -1.43 -14.71
CA LEU A 96 -31.28 -2.82 -14.22
C LEU A 96 -31.19 -3.82 -15.37
N LEU A 97 -31.82 -3.56 -16.50
CA LEU A 97 -31.75 -4.40 -17.69
C LEU A 97 -30.33 -4.42 -18.25
N VAL A 98 -29.64 -3.27 -18.34
CA VAL A 98 -28.24 -3.21 -18.77
C VAL A 98 -27.35 -4.03 -17.83
N ILE A 99 -27.53 -3.88 -16.51
CA ILE A 99 -26.81 -4.67 -15.51
C ILE A 99 -27.11 -6.16 -15.68
N ALA A 100 -28.38 -6.53 -15.87
CA ALA A 100 -28.80 -7.92 -16.05
C ALA A 100 -28.22 -8.52 -17.34
N VAL A 101 -28.25 -7.79 -18.46
CA VAL A 101 -27.64 -8.20 -19.72
C VAL A 101 -26.12 -8.33 -19.55
N TYR A 102 -25.47 -7.37 -18.91
CA TYR A 102 -24.02 -7.43 -18.66
C TYR A 102 -23.65 -8.59 -17.73
N SER A 103 -24.47 -8.85 -16.73
CA SER A 103 -24.37 -9.99 -15.81
C SER A 103 -24.52 -11.32 -16.55
N LEU A 104 -25.55 -11.46 -17.40
CA LEU A 104 -25.74 -12.64 -18.25
C LEU A 104 -24.60 -12.82 -19.26
N ARG A 105 -24.10 -11.73 -19.84
CA ARG A 105 -22.96 -11.80 -20.77
C ARG A 105 -21.68 -12.21 -20.05
N SER A 106 -21.54 -11.82 -18.78
CA SER A 106 -20.47 -12.25 -17.88
C SER A 106 -20.65 -13.68 -17.36
N GLN A 107 -21.82 -14.30 -17.56
CA GLN A 107 -22.10 -15.71 -17.25
C GLN A 107 -21.82 -16.66 -18.43
N ARG A 108 -21.28 -16.18 -19.56
CA ARG A 108 -20.41 -17.09 -20.30
C ARG A 108 -19.37 -17.57 -19.28
N PRO A 109 -19.20 -18.88 -19.06
CA PRO A 109 -18.13 -19.37 -18.22
C PRO A 109 -16.84 -18.97 -18.93
N ASP A 110 -16.39 -17.76 -18.66
CA ASP A 110 -15.01 -17.42 -18.77
C ASP A 110 -14.38 -18.39 -17.79
N LYS A 111 -13.82 -19.47 -18.32
CA LYS A 111 -13.02 -20.46 -17.58
C LYS A 111 -11.91 -19.79 -16.74
N ARG A 112 -11.78 -18.47 -16.82
CA ARG A 112 -10.81 -17.59 -16.18
C ARG A 112 -11.27 -16.88 -14.91
N HIS A 113 -12.56 -16.90 -14.52
CA HIS A 113 -13.01 -16.10 -13.36
C HIS A 113 -13.71 -16.87 -12.22
N GLY A 114 -13.78 -18.19 -12.33
CA GLY A 114 -14.05 -19.07 -11.21
C GLY A 114 -12.80 -19.86 -10.86
N VAL A 115 -11.72 -19.20 -10.41
CA VAL A 115 -10.84 -19.90 -9.48
C VAL A 115 -11.70 -20.02 -8.22
N VAL A 116 -12.44 -21.12 -8.17
CA VAL A 116 -12.76 -21.78 -6.90
C VAL A 116 -11.40 -21.80 -6.23
N VAL A 117 -11.20 -20.89 -5.27
CA VAL A 117 -10.16 -21.07 -4.26
C VAL A 117 -10.67 -22.25 -3.45
N GLU A 118 -10.64 -23.43 -4.09
CA GLU A 118 -10.29 -24.64 -3.41
C GLU A 118 -9.05 -24.20 -2.66
N GLU A 119 -9.12 -24.26 -1.34
CA GLU A 119 -7.99 -23.98 -0.48
C GLU A 119 -6.89 -24.93 -0.96
N ILE A 120 -6.10 -24.49 -1.93
CA ILE A 120 -4.97 -25.25 -2.43
C ILE A 120 -4.05 -25.17 -1.22
N GLN A 121 -4.13 -26.20 -0.38
CA GLN A 121 -3.19 -26.43 0.68
C GLN A 121 -1.87 -26.69 -0.03
N TYR A 122 -1.12 -25.62 -0.27
CA TYR A 122 0.18 -25.66 -0.91
C TYR A 122 1.04 -26.63 -0.10
N ARG A 123 1.39 -27.79 -0.68
CA ARG A 123 2.20 -28.79 0.02
C ARG A 123 3.67 -28.36 0.10
N GLY A 124 4.09 -27.31 -0.62
CA GLY A 124 5.41 -26.70 -0.48
C GLY A 124 5.67 -25.46 -1.32
N ARG A 125 6.75 -24.74 -0.99
CA ARG A 125 7.18 -23.47 -1.63
C ARG A 125 7.50 -23.62 -3.12
N VAL A 126 7.97 -24.79 -3.55
CA VAL A 126 8.28 -25.10 -4.95
C VAL A 126 7.00 -25.27 -5.79
N GLU A 127 5.98 -25.87 -5.20
CA GLU A 127 4.69 -26.08 -5.86
C GLU A 127 3.94 -24.75 -6.05
N GLU A 128 4.06 -23.83 -5.08
CA GLU A 128 3.56 -22.46 -5.24
C GLU A 128 4.21 -21.77 -6.45
N ILE A 129 5.53 -21.82 -6.58
CA ILE A 129 6.25 -21.19 -7.71
C ILE A 129 5.83 -21.84 -9.04
N ALA A 130 5.72 -23.17 -9.10
CA ALA A 130 5.30 -23.87 -10.31
C ALA A 130 3.87 -23.51 -10.74
N LEU A 131 2.96 -23.37 -9.78
CA LEU A 131 1.58 -22.92 -10.02
C LEU A 131 1.52 -21.48 -10.51
N LEU A 132 2.29 -20.58 -9.90
CA LEU A 132 2.40 -19.20 -10.36
C LEU A 132 2.95 -19.14 -11.79
N LEU A 133 3.96 -19.94 -12.11
CA LEU A 133 4.58 -19.96 -13.44
C LEU A 133 3.59 -20.44 -14.50
N ARG A 134 2.82 -21.50 -14.18
CA ARG A 134 1.79 -22.04 -15.06
C ARG A 134 0.66 -21.05 -15.37
N HIS A 135 0.32 -20.18 -14.42
CA HIS A 135 -0.78 -19.21 -14.57
C HIS A 135 -0.32 -17.77 -14.81
N PHE A 136 1.00 -17.54 -14.94
CA PHE A 136 1.58 -16.22 -15.13
C PHE A 136 1.04 -15.55 -16.41
N GLN A 137 0.87 -16.32 -17.48
CA GLN A 137 0.35 -15.77 -18.75
C GLN A 137 -1.16 -15.49 -18.69
N ASP A 138 -1.91 -16.18 -17.84
CA ASP A 138 -3.38 -16.15 -17.88
C ASP A 138 -4.03 -15.07 -17.02
N SER A 139 -3.38 -14.59 -15.95
CA SER A 139 -3.99 -13.56 -15.09
C SER A 139 -3.02 -12.48 -14.64
N HIS A 140 -3.53 -11.24 -14.63
CA HIS A 140 -2.85 -10.10 -14.04
C HIS A 140 -2.49 -10.35 -12.56
N TYR A 141 -3.35 -11.04 -11.80
CA TYR A 141 -3.11 -11.36 -10.40
C TYR A 141 -1.86 -12.23 -10.21
N PHE A 142 -1.74 -13.33 -10.95
CA PHE A 142 -0.59 -14.23 -10.87
C PHE A 142 0.70 -13.54 -11.32
N ARG A 143 0.64 -12.63 -12.31
CA ARG A 143 1.78 -11.80 -12.70
C ARG A 143 2.29 -10.94 -11.55
N HIS A 144 1.38 -10.27 -10.85
CA HIS A 144 1.74 -9.43 -9.70
C HIS A 144 2.32 -10.25 -8.55
N ARG A 145 1.75 -11.43 -8.30
CA ARG A 145 2.26 -12.33 -7.27
C ARG A 145 3.65 -12.86 -7.62
N MET A 146 3.92 -13.13 -8.90
CA MET A 146 5.22 -13.57 -9.39
C MET A 146 6.28 -12.46 -9.27
N LEU A 147 5.95 -11.24 -9.72
CA LEU A 147 6.77 -10.03 -9.55
C LEU A 147 7.18 -9.84 -8.09
N ARG A 148 6.22 -9.99 -7.17
CA ARG A 148 6.47 -9.87 -5.72
C ARG A 148 7.41 -10.96 -5.21
N LEU A 149 7.21 -12.21 -5.64
CA LEU A 149 8.02 -13.33 -5.22
C LEU A 149 9.47 -13.18 -5.72
N LEU A 150 9.66 -12.79 -6.99
CA LEU A 150 10.97 -12.53 -7.57
C LEU A 150 11.67 -11.35 -6.91
N GLY A 151 11.00 -10.20 -6.76
CA GLY A 151 11.59 -9.04 -6.09
C GLY A 151 11.99 -9.34 -4.64
N GLY A 152 11.21 -10.16 -3.94
CA GLY A 152 11.55 -10.64 -2.60
C GLY A 152 12.79 -11.53 -2.58
N ILE A 153 12.92 -12.45 -3.54
CA ILE A 153 14.10 -13.32 -3.68
C ILE A 153 15.33 -12.48 -4.01
N THR A 154 15.24 -11.57 -4.99
CA THR A 154 16.35 -10.69 -5.39
C THR A 154 16.84 -9.82 -4.22
N LEU A 155 15.93 -9.27 -3.40
CA LEU A 155 16.33 -8.50 -2.22
C LEU A 155 16.95 -9.38 -1.14
N GLN A 156 16.46 -10.60 -0.98
CA GLN A 156 17.01 -11.53 0.00
C GLN A 156 18.41 -12.00 -0.41
N THR A 157 18.67 -12.25 -1.70
CA THR A 157 19.99 -12.59 -2.21
C THR A 157 20.95 -11.42 -2.10
N LEU A 158 20.54 -10.20 -2.50
CA LEU A 158 21.36 -8.99 -2.33
C LEU A 158 21.70 -8.71 -0.87
N GLY A 159 20.68 -8.72 0.00
CA GLY A 159 20.86 -8.48 1.43
C GLY A 159 21.77 -9.52 2.07
N HIS A 160 21.72 -10.77 1.60
CA HIS A 160 22.62 -11.82 2.10
C HIS A 160 24.07 -11.66 1.60
N GLY A 161 24.28 -11.20 0.36
CA GLY A 161 25.61 -10.90 -0.18
C GLY A 161 26.31 -9.78 0.60
N GLU A 162 25.59 -8.69 0.86
CA GLU A 162 26.12 -7.50 1.55
C GLU A 162 25.98 -7.56 3.09
N ARG A 163 25.39 -8.64 3.63
CA ARG A 163 25.02 -8.79 5.06
C ARG A 163 24.14 -7.66 5.60
N LEU A 164 23.25 -7.15 4.74
CA LEU A 164 22.33 -6.07 5.06
C LEU A 164 20.92 -6.61 5.35
N PRO A 165 20.16 -5.95 6.24
CA PRO A 165 18.74 -6.22 6.40
C PRO A 165 17.98 -5.85 5.11
N VAL A 166 16.92 -6.60 4.80
CA VAL A 166 16.13 -6.47 3.56
C VAL A 166 15.63 -5.05 3.33
N ALA A 167 15.26 -4.33 4.39
CA ALA A 167 14.80 -2.94 4.30
C ALA A 167 15.91 -1.99 3.82
N GLU A 168 17.15 -2.19 4.25
CA GLU A 168 18.29 -1.40 3.80
C GLU A 168 18.68 -1.76 2.36
N ALA A 169 18.64 -3.06 2.01
CA ALA A 169 18.86 -3.49 0.63
C ALA A 169 17.83 -2.85 -0.33
N GLN A 170 16.56 -2.77 0.07
CA GLN A 170 15.52 -2.08 -0.70
C GLN A 170 15.85 -0.59 -0.86
N GLN A 171 16.22 0.10 0.22
CA GLN A 171 16.60 1.51 0.18
C GLN A 171 17.83 1.74 -0.72
N MET A 172 18.77 0.81 -0.76
CA MET A 172 19.95 0.90 -1.63
C MET A 172 19.61 0.74 -3.11
N VAL A 173 18.63 -0.11 -3.46
CA VAL A 173 18.17 -0.23 -4.87
C VAL A 173 17.47 1.06 -5.27
N THR A 174 16.53 1.56 -4.47
CA THR A 174 15.78 2.80 -4.78
C THR A 174 16.68 4.03 -4.85
N THR A 175 17.74 4.10 -4.03
CA THR A 175 18.71 5.20 -4.08
C THR A 175 19.77 5.05 -5.17
N GLY A 176 19.73 3.96 -5.95
CA GLY A 176 20.67 3.68 -7.03
C GLY A 176 22.12 3.43 -6.57
N ARG A 177 22.33 3.13 -5.28
CA ARG A 177 23.66 2.91 -4.70
C ARG A 177 24.30 1.60 -5.15
N LEU A 178 23.50 0.63 -5.56
CA LEU A 178 23.96 -0.62 -6.14
C LEU A 178 24.34 -0.40 -7.61
N LYS A 179 25.62 -0.08 -7.84
CA LYS A 179 26.14 0.21 -9.19
C LYS A 179 26.14 -1.01 -10.12
N HIS A 180 26.11 -2.21 -9.55
CA HIS A 180 26.22 -3.50 -10.26
C HIS A 180 24.91 -3.98 -10.88
N LEU A 181 23.76 -3.42 -10.46
CA LEU A 181 22.47 -3.84 -10.99
C LEU A 181 22.24 -3.26 -12.38
N SER A 182 21.92 -4.11 -13.35
CA SER A 182 21.51 -3.67 -14.69
C SER A 182 20.37 -2.64 -14.59
N PRO A 183 20.36 -1.59 -15.45
CA PRO A 183 19.26 -0.64 -15.53
C PRO A 183 17.90 -1.30 -15.76
N GLU A 184 17.84 -2.41 -16.51
CA GLU A 184 16.59 -3.13 -16.78
C GLU A 184 16.03 -3.76 -15.51
N VAL A 185 16.88 -4.42 -14.72
CA VAL A 185 16.50 -5.02 -13.43
C VAL A 185 16.04 -3.95 -12.44
N ARG A 186 16.70 -2.78 -12.43
CA ARG A 186 16.30 -1.64 -11.60
C ARG A 186 14.89 -1.15 -11.96
N GLN A 187 14.64 -0.93 -13.24
CA GLN A 187 13.32 -0.50 -13.73
C GLN A 187 12.24 -1.53 -13.39
N TYR A 188 12.54 -2.82 -13.52
CA TYR A 188 11.62 -3.90 -13.17
C TYR A 188 11.26 -3.91 -11.68
N LEU A 189 12.26 -3.75 -10.80
CA LEU A 189 12.05 -3.67 -9.36
C LEU A 189 11.26 -2.42 -8.96
N ASP A 190 11.56 -1.27 -9.56
CA ASP A 190 10.86 -0.01 -9.30
C ASP A 190 9.37 -0.10 -9.67
N GLN A 191 9.04 -0.70 -10.81
CA GLN A 191 7.65 -0.94 -11.22
C GLN A 191 6.92 -1.90 -10.27
N GLY A 192 7.60 -2.96 -9.82
CA GLY A 192 7.06 -3.88 -8.82
C GLY A 192 6.79 -3.22 -7.47
N TRP A 193 7.59 -2.22 -7.09
CA TRP A 193 7.51 -1.55 -5.79
C TRP A 193 6.57 -0.36 -5.74
N GLU A 194 6.47 0.46 -6.79
CA GLU A 194 5.54 1.60 -6.82
C GLU A 194 4.09 1.13 -6.63
N GLN A 195 3.80 -0.07 -7.14
CA GLN A 195 2.51 -0.72 -6.95
C GLN A 195 2.35 -1.37 -5.55
N TYR A 196 3.44 -1.77 -4.90
CA TYR A 196 3.46 -2.36 -3.54
C TYR A 196 3.38 -1.31 -2.43
N GLY A 197 4.13 -0.20 -2.55
CA GLY A 197 4.13 0.90 -1.59
C GLY A 197 2.74 1.51 -1.44
N ASN A 198 2.02 1.66 -2.55
CA ASN A 198 0.63 2.11 -2.55
C ASN A 198 -0.35 1.11 -1.95
N GLN A 199 -0.02 -0.18 -1.89
CA GLN A 199 -0.91 -1.23 -1.37
C GLN A 199 -0.75 -1.43 0.15
N ILE A 200 0.47 -1.31 0.68
CA ILE A 200 0.70 -1.34 2.13
C ILE A 200 0.17 -0.08 2.80
N HIS A 201 0.35 1.09 2.17
CA HIS A 201 -0.26 2.32 2.68
C HIS A 201 -1.80 2.23 2.67
N PHE A 202 -2.39 1.49 1.73
CA PHE A 202 -3.84 1.24 1.66
C PHE A 202 -4.39 0.37 2.80
N LEU A 203 -3.54 -0.42 3.47
CA LEU A 203 -3.96 -1.19 4.66
C LEU A 203 -3.94 -0.34 5.94
N GLN A 204 -3.37 0.87 5.88
CA GLN A 204 -3.22 1.75 7.03
C GLN A 204 -3.97 3.08 6.87
N GLN A 205 -4.61 3.33 5.73
CA GLN A 205 -5.26 4.60 5.41
C GLN A 205 -6.76 4.39 5.16
N GLU A 206 -7.53 4.62 6.22
CA GLU A 206 -8.94 5.03 6.29
C GLU A 206 -9.96 4.30 5.39
N GLU A 207 -10.99 3.76 6.04
CA GLU A 207 -12.15 3.09 5.44
C GLU A 207 -12.80 3.90 4.31
N LEU A 208 -12.26 3.82 3.10
CA LEU A 208 -12.95 4.36 1.94
C LEU A 208 -14.21 3.52 1.71
N PRO A 209 -15.38 4.16 1.54
CA PRO A 209 -16.64 3.46 1.41
C PRO A 209 -16.61 2.57 0.16
N ALA A 210 -17.18 1.36 0.27
CA ALA A 210 -17.04 0.27 -0.71
C ALA A 210 -17.30 0.69 -2.17
N TRP A 211 -18.18 1.67 -2.41
CA TRP A 211 -18.51 2.17 -3.74
C TRP A 211 -17.31 2.86 -4.45
N LEU A 212 -16.41 3.50 -3.70
CA LEU A 212 -15.19 4.11 -4.26
C LEU A 212 -14.16 3.06 -4.67
N GLN A 213 -14.12 1.91 -3.99
CA GLN A 213 -13.28 0.79 -4.39
C GLN A 213 -13.75 0.19 -5.74
N TYR A 214 -15.06 0.10 -5.95
CA TYR A 214 -15.63 -0.31 -7.24
C TYR A 214 -15.30 0.68 -8.36
N LEU A 215 -15.34 1.99 -8.09
CA LEU A 215 -15.02 3.02 -9.09
C LEU A 215 -13.54 2.99 -9.51
N LYS A 216 -12.62 2.83 -8.56
CA LYS A 216 -11.17 2.72 -8.83
C LYS A 216 -10.86 1.49 -9.69
N LYS A 217 -11.56 0.38 -9.44
CA LYS A 217 -11.43 -0.87 -10.21
C LYS A 217 -11.95 -0.75 -11.64
N LEU A 218 -12.95 0.11 -11.88
CA LEU A 218 -13.46 0.41 -13.23
C LEU A 218 -12.47 1.28 -14.02
N ILE A 219 -11.82 2.25 -13.37
CA ILE A 219 -10.86 3.16 -14.02
C ILE A 219 -9.54 2.46 -14.35
N GLN A 220 -9.13 1.45 -13.57
CA GLN A 220 -7.90 0.69 -13.82
C GLN A 220 -8.04 -0.42 -14.88
N ARG A 221 -9.23 -0.66 -15.43
CA ARG A 221 -9.53 -1.85 -16.24
C ARG A 221 -8.94 -1.83 -17.66
N ASP A 222 -8.34 -0.74 -18.12
CA ASP A 222 -8.01 -0.58 -19.56
C ASP A 222 -6.60 -0.07 -19.89
N LYS A 223 -5.63 -0.19 -18.99
CA LYS A 223 -4.22 -0.15 -19.41
C LYS A 223 -3.75 -1.57 -19.74
N LYS A 224 -4.05 -2.03 -20.96
CA LYS A 224 -3.30 -3.11 -21.61
C LYS A 224 -1.87 -2.62 -21.79
N VAL A 225 -1.03 -2.85 -20.80
CA VAL A 225 0.41 -2.76 -20.98
C VAL A 225 0.80 -4.03 -21.73
N ASP A 226 1.31 -3.89 -22.95
CA ASP A 226 1.82 -4.99 -23.76
C ASP A 226 3.10 -5.52 -23.10
N TRP A 227 2.97 -6.59 -22.31
CA TRP A 227 4.08 -7.16 -21.53
C TRP A 227 4.83 -8.28 -22.28
N TYR A 228 5.27 -8.00 -23.51
CA TYR A 228 6.45 -8.70 -24.03
C TYR A 228 7.67 -7.97 -23.49
N ASP A 229 8.03 -8.28 -22.25
CA ASP A 229 9.07 -7.57 -21.53
C ASP A 229 10.35 -8.43 -21.49
N PRO A 230 11.38 -8.14 -22.32
CA PRO A 230 12.65 -8.87 -22.34
C PRO A 230 13.37 -8.89 -20.98
N THR A 231 12.90 -8.06 -20.05
CA THR A 231 13.42 -7.91 -18.70
C THR A 231 13.23 -9.14 -17.81
N PHE A 232 12.23 -10.01 -18.06
CA PHE A 232 12.06 -11.23 -17.25
C PHE A 232 13.18 -12.25 -17.51
N GLU A 233 13.53 -12.50 -18.78
CA GLU A 233 14.64 -13.40 -19.13
C GLU A 233 15.97 -12.85 -18.61
N GLN A 234 16.18 -11.54 -18.71
CA GLN A 234 17.36 -10.87 -18.16
C GLN A 234 17.43 -10.98 -16.63
N LEU A 235 16.29 -10.90 -15.93
CA LEU A 235 16.23 -11.08 -14.48
C LEU A 235 16.57 -12.53 -14.09
N VAL A 236 16.07 -13.51 -14.84
CA VAL A 236 16.40 -14.93 -14.60
C VAL A 236 17.88 -15.16 -14.85
N ALA A 237 18.43 -14.65 -15.96
CA ALA A 237 19.86 -14.77 -16.27
C ALA A 237 20.74 -14.11 -15.20
N PHE A 238 20.38 -12.92 -14.71
CA PHE A 238 21.09 -12.27 -13.61
C PHE A 238 21.05 -13.08 -12.32
N LEU A 239 19.88 -13.66 -11.98
CA LEU A 239 19.76 -14.52 -10.81
C LEU A 239 20.57 -15.81 -10.96
N GLU A 240 20.64 -16.37 -12.15
CA GLU A 240 21.43 -17.57 -12.46
C GLU A 240 22.93 -17.28 -12.33
N GLU A 241 23.41 -16.17 -12.90
CA GLU A 241 24.81 -15.72 -12.81
C GLU A 241 25.24 -15.50 -11.35
N GLU A 242 24.44 -14.77 -10.55
CA GLU A 242 24.76 -14.53 -9.13
C GLU A 242 24.68 -15.79 -8.26
N LEU A 243 23.84 -16.75 -8.63
CA LEU A 243 23.75 -18.03 -7.91
C LEU A 243 24.89 -18.99 -8.31
N GLU A 244 25.34 -18.97 -9.56
CA GLU A 244 26.46 -19.80 -10.05
C GLU A 244 27.81 -19.32 -9.52
N VAL A 245 28.10 -18.01 -9.57
CA VAL A 245 29.38 -17.43 -9.06
C VAL A 245 29.62 -17.79 -7.58
N ARG A 246 28.55 -18.01 -6.83
CA ARG A 246 28.63 -18.36 -5.41
C ARG A 246 28.79 -19.86 -5.14
N ARG A 247 28.52 -20.73 -6.12
CA ARG A 247 28.67 -22.17 -5.95
C ARG A 247 30.13 -22.62 -6.00
N ASP A 248 30.97 -21.84 -6.67
CA ASP A 248 32.38 -22.16 -6.93
C ASP A 248 33.36 -21.55 -5.90
N ASN A 249 32.86 -20.81 -4.90
CA ASN A 249 33.61 -20.27 -3.76
C ASN A 249 33.21 -20.96 -2.45
#